data_AF-A0AAU9VWW0-F1
#
_entry.id   AF-A0AAU9VWW0-F1
#
_cell.length_a   1.000
_cell.length_b   1.000
_cell.length_c   1.000
_cell.angle_alpha   90.00
_cell.angle_beta   90.00
_cell.angle_gamma   90.00
#
_symmetry.space_group_name_H-M   'P 1'
#
loop_
_entity.id
_entity.type
_entity.pdbx_description
1 polymer ?
#
loop_
_entity_poly.entity_id
_entity_poly.type
_entity_poly.pdbx_seq_one_letter_code
_entity_poly.pdbx_strand_id
1 'polypeptide(L)'
;MYFDVCKLLRINLAPGFLFRSISKSGGVCFSHLESSAAQARFSFYVSALVGKLSSSHLTVHGFRSGAAVSLALRSVSLSEIMDHIGWKSSKTALHYIKLKQVVNPAGAAAKLADLPLQAGQDYKHQDHLVGFSQAFS
;
A
#
# COMPACT_ATOMS: atom_id res chain seq x y z
N MET A 1 18.85 6.67 7.12
CA MET A 1 18.74 6.29 5.69
C MET A 1 17.93 7.30 4.88
N TYR A 2 16.62 7.50 5.10
CA TYR A 2 15.81 8.46 4.30
C TYR A 2 16.36 9.91 4.35
N PHE A 3 16.63 10.43 5.54
CA PHE A 3 17.21 11.78 5.70
C PHE A 3 18.59 11.93 5.06
N ASP A 4 19.39 10.86 5.05
CA ASP A 4 20.73 10.85 4.46
C ASP A 4 20.66 10.86 2.94
N VAL A 5 19.71 10.11 2.36
CA VAL A 5 19.40 10.14 0.93
C VAL A 5 18.88 11.51 0.50
N CYS A 6 17.96 12.11 1.26
CA CYS A 6 17.47 13.47 0.96
C CYS A 6 18.59 14.52 1.02
N LYS A 7 19.52 14.41 1.98
CA LYS A 7 20.71 15.27 2.05
C LYS A 7 21.63 15.08 0.84
N LEU A 8 21.88 13.84 0.43
CA LEU A 8 22.67 13.52 -0.77
C LEU A 8 22.02 14.07 -2.04
N LEU A 9 20.69 14.01 -2.13
CA LEU A 9 19.91 14.55 -3.25
C LEU A 9 19.67 16.06 -3.17
N ARG A 10 20.24 16.76 -2.17
CA ARG A 10 20.04 18.20 -1.92
C ARG A 10 18.56 18.62 -1.81
N ILE A 11 17.70 17.69 -1.37
CA ILE A 11 16.29 17.98 -1.10
C ILE A 11 16.22 18.65 0.27
N ASN A 12 15.80 19.91 0.28
CA ASN A 12 15.62 20.66 1.52
C ASN A 12 14.39 20.12 2.27
N LEU A 13 14.63 19.30 3.30
CA LEU A 13 13.57 18.76 4.13
C LEU A 13 13.09 19.84 5.11
N ALA A 14 11.98 20.50 4.76
CA ALA A 14 11.29 21.35 5.72
C ALA A 14 10.85 20.52 6.95
N PRO A 15 11.00 21.03 8.17
CA PRO A 15 10.52 20.34 9.36
C PRO A 15 9.00 20.15 9.27
N GLY A 16 8.53 18.95 9.65
CA GLY A 16 7.11 18.61 9.63
C GLY A 16 6.83 17.20 9.15
N PHE A 17 5.56 16.90 8.92
CA PHE A 17 5.11 15.60 8.45
C PHE A 17 5.28 15.45 6.93
N LEU A 18 5.67 14.26 6.48
CA LEU A 18 5.78 13.94 5.04
C LEU A 18 4.41 14.07 4.34
N PHE A 19 3.37 13.51 4.95
CA PHE A 19 1.98 13.67 4.52
C PHE A 19 1.28 14.67 5.43
N ARG A 20 0.73 15.72 4.82
CA ARG A 20 0.09 16.84 5.51
C ARG A 20 -1.36 16.99 5.08
N SER A 21 -2.18 17.51 5.97
CA SER A 21 -3.57 17.86 5.62
C SER A 21 -3.61 19.10 4.71
N ILE A 22 -4.68 19.21 3.92
CA ILE A 22 -4.92 20.34 3.02
C ILE A 22 -6.18 21.06 3.51
N SER A 23 -6.14 22.39 3.59
CA SER A 23 -7.28 23.22 3.96
C SER A 23 -8.35 23.21 2.85
N LYS A 24 -9.56 23.68 3.17
CA LYS A 24 -10.62 23.85 2.17
C LYS A 24 -10.24 24.81 1.04
N SER A 25 -9.30 25.73 1.28
CA SER A 25 -8.77 26.65 0.28
C SER A 25 -7.59 26.08 -0.52
N GLY A 26 -7.21 24.82 -0.31
CA GLY A 26 -6.11 24.16 -1.01
C GLY A 26 -4.72 24.42 -0.40
N GLY A 27 -4.64 25.11 0.75
CA GLY A 27 -3.38 25.37 1.44
C GLY A 27 -2.87 24.13 2.20
N VAL A 28 -1.55 23.89 2.18
CA VAL A 28 -0.93 22.81 2.96
C VAL A 28 -0.84 23.22 4.42
N CYS A 29 -1.45 22.45 5.31
CA CYS A 29 -1.40 22.68 6.75
C CYS A 29 -0.15 22.03 7.38
N PHE A 30 0.30 22.51 8.54
CA PHE A 30 1.42 21.91 9.27
C PHE A 30 1.04 20.66 10.10
N SER A 31 -0.24 20.25 10.07
CA SER A 31 -0.70 19.05 10.76
C SER A 31 -0.46 17.78 9.95
N HIS A 32 -0.34 16.65 10.65
CA HIS A 32 -0.21 15.34 10.04
C HIS A 32 -1.49 14.93 9.31
N LEU A 33 -1.35 14.00 8.37
CA LEU A 33 -2.49 13.33 7.76
C LEU A 33 -3.08 12.31 8.75
N GLU A 34 -4.36 12.50 9.10
CA GLU A 34 -5.11 11.57 9.95
C GLU A 34 -5.30 10.21 9.28
N SER A 35 -5.34 9.14 10.09
CA SER A 35 -5.56 7.77 9.59
C SER A 35 -6.93 7.61 8.92
N SER A 36 -7.95 8.29 9.44
CA SER A 36 -9.29 8.36 8.85
C SER A 36 -9.29 9.06 7.48
N ALA A 37 -8.51 10.13 7.33
CA ALA A 37 -8.34 10.83 6.06
C ALA A 37 -7.61 9.95 5.03
N ALA A 38 -6.56 9.22 5.45
CA ALA A 38 -5.88 8.26 4.61
C ALA A 38 -6.82 7.12 4.16
N GLN A 39 -7.62 6.57 5.07
CA GLN A 39 -8.61 5.55 4.76
C GLN A 39 -9.71 6.08 3.82
N ALA A 40 -10.23 7.29 4.04
CA ALA A 40 -11.24 7.90 3.17
C ALA A 40 -10.70 8.11 1.75
N ARG A 41 -9.47 8.60 1.62
CA ARG A 41 -8.81 8.78 0.32
C ARG A 41 -8.55 7.45 -0.37
N PHE A 42 -8.16 6.43 0.39
CA PHE A 42 -8.02 5.07 -0.12
C PHE A 42 -9.36 4.50 -0.62
N SER A 43 -10.43 4.65 0.16
CA SER A 43 -11.79 4.24 -0.23
C SER A 43 -12.26 4.96 -1.49
N PHE A 44 -11.92 6.24 -1.67
CA PHE A 44 -12.20 6.98 -2.90
C PHE A 44 -11.54 6.31 -4.11
N TYR A 45 -10.24 5.98 -4.06
CA TYR A 45 -9.57 5.30 -5.18
C TYR A 45 -10.12 3.89 -5.42
N VAL A 46 -10.43 3.13 -4.37
CA VAL A 46 -11.06 1.81 -4.50
C VAL A 46 -12.45 1.91 -5.15
N SER A 47 -13.22 2.95 -4.83
CA SER A 47 -14.54 3.16 -5.44
C SER A 47 -14.46 3.36 -6.97
N ALA A 48 -13.37 3.95 -7.46
CA ALA A 48 -13.11 4.07 -8.91
C ALA A 48 -12.79 2.71 -9.57
N LEU A 49 -12.52 1.66 -8.78
CA LEU A 49 -12.22 0.30 -9.22
C LEU A 49 -13.40 -0.66 -9.00
N VAL A 50 -14.58 -0.13 -8.67
CA VAL A 50 -15.81 -0.92 -8.46
C VAL A 50 -16.12 -1.77 -9.70
N GLY A 51 -16.44 -3.05 -9.47
CA GLY A 51 -16.64 -4.06 -10.51
C GLY A 51 -15.39 -4.86 -10.88
N LYS A 52 -14.19 -4.37 -10.56
CA LYS A 52 -12.91 -5.10 -10.75
C LYS A 52 -12.41 -5.78 -9.48
N LEU A 53 -12.85 -5.31 -8.32
CA LEU A 53 -12.47 -5.84 -7.01
C LEU A 53 -13.67 -6.54 -6.37
N SER A 54 -13.47 -7.78 -5.94
CA SER A 54 -14.54 -8.61 -5.37
C SER A 54 -14.98 -8.20 -3.96
N SER A 55 -14.32 -7.21 -3.33
CA SER A 55 -14.60 -6.80 -1.95
C SER A 55 -14.91 -5.30 -1.85
N SER A 56 -16.05 -4.97 -1.25
CA SER A 56 -16.52 -3.60 -0.99
C SER A 56 -15.82 -2.91 0.20
N HIS A 57 -15.04 -3.64 1.00
CA HIS A 57 -14.48 -3.14 2.26
C HIS A 57 -12.96 -3.34 2.36
N LEU A 58 -12.22 -2.78 1.39
CA LEU A 58 -10.78 -2.70 1.51
C LEU A 58 -10.38 -1.63 2.53
N THR A 59 -9.33 -1.91 3.30
CA THR A 59 -8.75 -0.98 4.27
C THR A 59 -7.26 -0.81 4.03
N VAL A 60 -6.70 0.30 4.51
CA VAL A 60 -5.25 0.53 4.51
C VAL A 60 -4.52 -0.58 5.29
N HIS A 61 -5.13 -1.07 6.37
CA HIS A 61 -4.61 -2.24 7.11
C HIS A 61 -4.67 -3.54 6.29
N GLY A 62 -5.68 -3.68 5.43
CA GLY A 62 -5.78 -4.75 4.45
C GLY A 62 -4.58 -4.78 3.50
N PHE A 63 -4.08 -3.62 3.07
CA PHE A 63 -2.85 -3.52 2.26
C PHE A 63 -1.61 -4.02 3.00
N ARG A 64 -1.45 -3.67 4.28
CA ARG A 64 -0.35 -4.20 5.10
C ARG A 64 -0.39 -5.73 5.19
N SER A 65 -1.58 -6.29 5.35
CA SER A 65 -1.78 -7.75 5.36
C SER A 65 -1.49 -8.36 3.98
N GLY A 66 -1.96 -7.73 2.90
CA GLY A 66 -1.69 -8.13 1.52
C GLY A 66 -0.19 -8.13 1.18
N ALA A 67 0.56 -7.13 1.62
CA ALA A 67 2.02 -7.08 1.46
C ALA A 67 2.70 -8.27 2.16
N ALA A 68 2.29 -8.59 3.39
CA ALA A 68 2.80 -9.77 4.10
C ALA A 68 2.49 -11.08 3.37
N VAL A 69 1.28 -11.21 2.79
CA VAL A 69 0.88 -12.35 1.97
C VAL A 69 1.74 -12.44 0.71
N SER A 70 1.95 -11.33 -0.01
CA SER A 70 2.80 -11.30 -1.21
C SER A 70 4.24 -11.72 -0.91
N LEU A 71 4.81 -11.29 0.22
CA LEU A 71 6.14 -11.73 0.66
C LEU A 71 6.17 -13.23 0.99
N ALA A 72 5.14 -13.73 1.69
CA ALA A 72 5.02 -15.16 2.00
C ALA A 72 4.90 -16.02 0.73
N LEU A 73 4.16 -15.55 -0.29
CA LEU A 73 4.08 -16.21 -1.61
C LEU A 73 5.42 -16.23 -2.34
N ARG A 74 6.30 -15.24 -2.08
CA ARG A 74 7.68 -15.21 -2.57
C ARG A 74 8.66 -16.02 -1.71
N SER A 75 8.15 -16.84 -0.79
CA SER A 75 8.94 -17.68 0.11
C SER A 75 9.91 -16.90 1.01
N VAL A 76 9.64 -15.62 1.29
CA VAL A 76 10.40 -14.84 2.29
C VAL A 76 10.16 -15.44 3.68
N SER A 77 11.19 -15.47 4.53
CA SER A 77 11.07 -16.08 5.85
C SER A 77 10.09 -15.31 6.75
N LEU A 78 9.44 -16.02 7.68
CA LEU A 78 8.47 -15.40 8.59
C LEU A 78 9.10 -14.28 9.42
N SER A 79 10.36 -14.44 9.85
CA SER A 79 11.10 -13.42 10.59
C SER A 79 11.35 -12.16 9.78
N GLU A 80 11.75 -12.28 8.51
CA GLU A 80 11.97 -11.13 7.63
C GLU A 80 10.66 -10.41 7.30
N ILE A 81 9.57 -11.16 7.10
CA ILE A 81 8.22 -10.57 6.91
C ILE A 81 7.81 -9.81 8.17
N MET A 82 8.00 -10.40 9.35
CA MET A 82 7.67 -9.76 10.63
C MET A 82 8.45 -8.48 10.85
N ASP A 83 9.75 -8.48 10.55
CA ASP A 83 10.60 -7.29 10.64
C ASP A 83 10.15 -6.20 9.66
N HIS A 84 9.99 -6.55 8.39
CA HIS A 84 9.55 -5.62 7.34
C HIS A 84 8.17 -5.00 7.62
N ILE A 85 7.22 -5.81 8.09
CA ILE A 85 5.85 -5.37 8.36
C ILE A 85 5.74 -4.69 9.74
N GLY A 86 6.69 -4.92 10.65
CA GLY A 86 6.65 -4.41 12.02
C GLY A 86 5.72 -5.19 12.95
N TRP A 87 5.65 -6.52 12.81
CA TRP A 87 4.91 -7.40 13.72
C TRP A 87 5.84 -8.05 14.73
N LYS A 88 5.53 -7.90 16.02
CA LYS A 88 6.33 -8.47 17.13
C LYS A 88 6.01 -9.92 17.46
N SER A 89 4.91 -10.45 16.94
CA SER A 89 4.40 -11.78 17.29
C SER A 89 4.17 -12.62 16.04
N SER A 90 4.73 -13.82 16.03
CA SER A 90 4.48 -14.82 14.99
C SER A 90 3.00 -15.22 14.93
N LYS A 91 2.30 -15.24 16.07
CA LYS A 91 0.85 -15.48 16.13
C LYS A 91 0.09 -14.40 15.34
N THR A 92 0.44 -13.13 15.51
CA THR A 92 -0.16 -12.02 14.76
C THR A 92 0.15 -12.14 13.26
N ALA A 93 1.40 -12.43 12.91
CA ALA A 93 1.81 -12.57 11.52
C ALA A 93 1.06 -13.70 10.80
N LEU A 94 1.02 -14.89 11.41
CA LEU A 94 0.30 -16.05 10.86
C LEU A 94 -1.21 -15.81 10.80
N HIS A 95 -1.78 -15.07 11.76
CA HIS A 95 -3.19 -14.68 11.74
C HIS A 95 -3.54 -13.81 10.54
N TYR A 96 -2.65 -12.93 10.06
CA TYR A 96 -2.93 -12.08 8.90
C TYR A 96 -2.53 -12.73 7.58
N ILE A 97 -1.42 -13.47 7.55
CA ILE A 97 -0.95 -14.12 6.31
C ILE A 97 -1.91 -15.23 5.89
N LYS A 98 -2.38 -16.06 6.83
CA LYS A 98 -3.27 -17.22 6.61
C LYS A 98 -2.98 -17.97 5.30
N LEU A 99 -1.70 -18.26 5.02
CA LEU A 99 -1.26 -18.65 3.68
C LEU A 99 -2.06 -19.81 3.10
N LYS A 100 -2.33 -20.85 3.91
CA LYS A 100 -3.16 -22.01 3.52
C LYS A 100 -4.55 -21.63 2.99
N GLN A 101 -5.15 -20.56 3.51
CA GLN A 101 -6.45 -20.07 3.04
C GLN A 101 -6.31 -19.24 1.75
N VAL A 102 -5.21 -18.51 1.60
CA VAL A 102 -4.91 -17.72 0.41
C VAL A 102 -4.61 -18.61 -0.80
N VAL A 103 -3.77 -19.63 -0.62
CA VAL A 103 -3.35 -20.59 -1.65
C VAL A 103 -4.32 -21.75 -1.83
N ASN A 104 -5.50 -21.69 -1.19
CA ASN A 104 -6.53 -22.70 -1.39
C ASN A 104 -6.86 -22.77 -2.91
N PRO A 105 -7.00 -23.97 -3.50
CA PRO A 105 -7.43 -24.15 -4.89
C PRO A 105 -8.77 -23.48 -5.25
N ALA A 106 -9.61 -23.14 -4.26
CA ALA A 106 -10.82 -22.31 -4.43
C ALA A 106 -10.66 -20.86 -3.90
N GLY A 107 -9.45 -20.50 -3.48
CA GLY A 107 -9.08 -19.25 -2.81
C GLY A 107 -8.62 -18.14 -3.76
N ALA A 108 -8.14 -17.04 -3.17
CA ALA A 108 -7.76 -15.84 -3.93
C ALA A 108 -6.61 -16.08 -4.92
N ALA A 109 -5.63 -16.93 -4.57
CA ALA A 109 -4.51 -17.23 -5.45
C ALA A 109 -4.93 -18.04 -6.70
N ALA A 110 -5.83 -19.00 -6.54
CA ALA A 110 -6.38 -19.76 -7.67
C ALA A 110 -7.21 -18.85 -8.59
N LYS A 111 -8.10 -18.02 -8.02
CA LYS A 111 -8.84 -17.01 -8.79
C LYS A 111 -7.93 -16.03 -9.52
N LEU A 112 -6.78 -15.68 -8.95
CA LEU A 112 -5.78 -14.81 -9.59
C LEU A 112 -5.03 -15.54 -10.71
N ALA A 113 -4.70 -16.82 -10.52
CA ALA A 113 -4.04 -17.65 -11.53
C ALA A 113 -4.94 -17.98 -12.73
N ASP A 114 -6.25 -18.07 -12.50
CA ASP A 114 -7.27 -18.31 -13.54
C ASP A 114 -7.63 -17.05 -14.34
N LEU A 115 -7.15 -15.86 -13.92
CA LEU A 115 -7.36 -14.65 -14.72
C LEU A 115 -6.53 -14.76 -16.00
N PRO A 116 -7.12 -14.46 -17.17
CA PRO A 116 -6.38 -14.48 -18.43
C PRO A 116 -5.21 -13.51 -18.34
N LEU A 117 -4.03 -13.90 -18.87
CA LEU A 117 -2.81 -13.07 -18.86
C LEU A 117 -3.05 -11.64 -19.41
N GLN A 118 -4.05 -11.47 -20.27
CA GLN A 118 -4.48 -10.18 -20.84
C GLN A 118 -5.34 -9.31 -19.90
N ALA A 119 -5.78 -9.82 -18.73
CA ALA A 119 -6.52 -9.05 -17.72
C ALA A 119 -5.62 -8.10 -16.91
N GLY A 120 -4.32 -8.39 -16.88
CA GLY A 120 -3.32 -7.38 -16.55
C GLY A 120 -3.01 -6.60 -17.81
N GLN A 121 -3.28 -5.28 -17.81
CA GLN A 121 -2.58 -4.40 -18.74
C GLN A 121 -1.08 -4.68 -18.60
N ASP A 122 -0.32 -4.66 -19.71
CA ASP A 122 1.14 -4.64 -19.63
C ASP A 122 1.55 -3.64 -18.55
N TYR A 123 2.32 -4.09 -17.56
CA TYR A 123 2.89 -3.21 -16.56
C TYR A 123 3.85 -2.25 -17.28
N LYS A 124 3.30 -1.16 -17.82
CA LYS A 124 4.07 0.01 -18.18
C LYS A 124 4.45 0.64 -16.86
N HIS A 125 5.75 0.78 -16.64
CA HIS A 125 6.31 1.58 -15.57
C HIS A 125 5.65 2.97 -15.65
N GLN A 126 4.60 3.21 -14.87
CA GLN A 126 3.88 4.49 -14.84
C GLN A 126 4.69 5.46 -14.00
N ASP A 127 5.89 5.82 -14.47
CA ASP A 127 6.63 7.00 -13.99
C ASP A 127 5.93 8.30 -14.37
N HIS A 128 4.94 8.20 -15.27
CA HIS A 128 4.06 9.28 -15.62
C HIS A 128 2.99 9.34 -14.52
N LEU A 129 3.34 9.95 -13.39
CA LEU A 129 2.43 10.28 -12.29
C LEU A 129 1.38 11.32 -12.76
N VAL A 130 0.49 10.92 -13.67
CA VAL A 130 -0.61 11.75 -14.15
C VAL A 130 -1.54 12.03 -12.97
N GLY A 131 -1.73 13.31 -12.64
CA GLY A 131 -2.55 13.75 -11.51
C GLY A 131 -1.80 14.01 -10.20
N PHE A 132 -0.47 13.90 -10.19
CA PHE A 132 0.36 14.35 -9.08
C PHE A 132 1.14 15.59 -9.49
N SER A 133 1.04 16.66 -8.69
CA SER A 133 1.91 17.82 -8.83
C SER A 133 3.21 17.61 -8.06
N GLN A 134 4.31 18.13 -8.58
CA GLN A 134 5.61 18.14 -7.90
C GLN A 134 5.46 18.87 -6.56
N ALA A 135 5.72 18.16 -5.46
CA ALA A 135 5.51 18.69 -4.10
C ALA A 135 6.56 19.74 -3.70
N PHE A 136 7.69 19.81 -4.41
CA PHE A 136 8.80 20.71 -4.10
C PHE A 136 9.43 21.23 -5.39
N SER A 137 9.32 22.54 -5.61
CA SER A 137 10.09 23.33 -6.58
C SER A 137 11.42 23.77 -5.97
#